data_AF-V6S524-F1
#
_entry.id   AF-V6S524-F1
#
_cell.length_a   1.000
_cell.length_b   1.000
_cell.length_c   1.000
_cell.angle_alpha   90.00
_cell.angle_beta   90.00
_cell.angle_gamma   90.00
#
_symmetry.space_group_name_H-M   'P 1'
#
loop_
_entity.id
_entity.type
_entity.pdbx_description
1 polymer ?
#
loop_
_entity_poly.entity_id
_entity_poly.type
_entity_poly.pdbx_seq_one_letter_code
_entity_poly.pdbx_strand_id
1 'polypeptide(L)'
;MNNTNCYIEFDINEINKYNELKHTFELIKQAKNNCEPKNDNFWLDNFPKYSLEKFHFLDDDIKPNFKTSEKGEFTWHFYSLILLLETNYEIEYLGCEMTQRDRGRIEFDPYSYPYGGITGLITFIKSFDCYPAKTDDGTGIYEIDLLKNGDFNLSEIIQAKPKKAFSIKLEFQNFIKKLKR
;
A
#
# COMPACT_ATOMS: atom_id res chain seq x y z
N MET A 1 12.61 11.81 17.59
CA MET A 1 12.94 10.79 16.56
C MET A 1 12.30 11.29 15.28
N ASN A 2 13.09 11.62 14.25
CA ASN A 2 12.52 12.00 12.96
C ASN A 2 11.94 10.72 12.37
N ASN A 3 10.62 10.60 12.31
CA ASN A 3 10.00 9.41 11.75
C ASN A 3 10.34 9.38 10.24
N THR A 4 11.21 8.46 9.85
CA THR A 4 11.82 8.39 8.50
C THR A 4 11.05 7.46 7.55
N ASN A 5 9.97 6.86 8.02
CA ASN A 5 9.18 5.89 7.26
C ASN A 5 8.30 6.59 6.23
N CYS A 6 8.00 5.89 5.14
CA CYS A 6 6.99 6.31 4.19
C CYS A 6 5.61 5.98 4.76
N TYR A 7 4.58 6.70 4.32
CA TYR A 7 3.25 6.51 4.86
C TYR A 7 2.16 6.95 3.89
N ILE A 8 0.96 6.40 4.09
CA ILE A 8 -0.29 6.95 3.56
C ILE A 8 -1.22 7.25 4.74
N GLU A 9 -1.64 8.49 4.86
CA GLU A 9 -2.67 8.95 5.78
C GLU A 9 -4.03 8.98 5.08
N PHE A 10 -5.07 8.61 5.82
CA PHE A 10 -6.43 8.54 5.31
C PHE A 10 -7.48 8.92 6.36
N ASP A 11 -8.61 9.42 5.89
CA ASP A 11 -9.78 9.71 6.71
C ASP A 11 -10.57 8.44 7.03
N ILE A 12 -11.05 8.38 8.26
CA ILE A 12 -11.88 7.31 8.81
C ILE A 12 -13.29 7.86 9.04
N ASN A 13 -14.23 7.48 8.18
CA ASN A 13 -15.64 7.86 8.34
C ASN A 13 -16.40 6.89 9.24
N GLU A 14 -16.01 5.62 9.23
CA GLU A 14 -16.67 4.54 9.98
C GLU A 14 -15.62 3.67 10.67
N ILE A 15 -15.63 3.63 12.00
CA ILE A 15 -14.62 2.92 12.79
C ILE A 15 -14.60 1.42 12.52
N ASN A 16 -15.76 0.82 12.23
CA ASN A 16 -15.85 -0.61 11.91
C ASN A 16 -15.09 -0.93 10.62
N LYS A 17 -15.24 -0.09 9.59
CA LYS A 17 -14.53 -0.26 8.32
C LYS A 17 -13.03 -0.05 8.46
N TYR A 18 -12.60 0.87 9.33
CA TYR A 18 -11.20 0.98 9.72
C TYR A 18 -10.69 -0.30 10.40
N ASN A 19 -11.45 -0.87 11.33
CA ASN A 19 -11.05 -2.09 12.02
C ASN A 19 -10.94 -3.28 11.04
N GLU A 20 -11.85 -3.38 10.07
CA GLU A 20 -11.79 -4.38 8.99
C GLU A 20 -10.55 -4.15 8.11
N LEU A 21 -10.31 -2.90 7.67
CA LEU A 21 -9.09 -2.53 6.93
C LEU A 21 -7.84 -2.94 7.68
N LYS A 22 -7.75 -2.58 8.96
CA LYS A 22 -6.59 -2.87 9.81
C LYS A 22 -6.39 -4.37 9.96
N HIS A 23 -7.46 -5.12 10.17
CA HIS A 23 -7.39 -6.57 10.27
C HIS A 23 -6.83 -7.19 8.98
N THR A 24 -7.42 -6.85 7.83
CA THR A 24 -6.94 -7.35 6.54
C THR A 24 -5.51 -6.90 6.24
N PHE A 25 -5.14 -5.67 6.59
CA PHE A 25 -3.78 -5.15 6.47
C PHE A 25 -2.78 -5.99 7.27
N GLU A 26 -3.08 -6.35 8.52
CA GLU A 26 -2.17 -7.18 9.33
C GLU A 26 -1.99 -8.58 8.72
N LEU A 27 -3.01 -9.14 8.06
CA LEU A 27 -2.87 -10.40 7.33
C LEU A 27 -1.94 -10.26 6.12
N ILE A 28 -2.11 -9.18 5.33
CA ILE A 28 -1.22 -8.85 4.19
C ILE A 28 0.21 -8.65 4.66
N LYS A 29 0.40 -7.87 5.73
CA LYS A 29 1.71 -7.63 6.34
C LYS A 29 2.38 -8.93 6.79
N GLN A 30 1.64 -9.82 7.45
CA GLN A 30 2.18 -11.12 7.86
C GLN A 30 2.60 -11.96 6.66
N ALA A 31 1.73 -12.07 5.64
CA ALA A 31 2.03 -12.82 4.43
C ALA A 31 3.26 -12.25 3.69
N LYS A 32 3.31 -10.93 3.48
CA LYS A 32 4.41 -10.24 2.79
C LYS A 32 5.73 -10.31 3.55
N ASN A 33 5.75 -9.86 4.81
CA ASN A 33 7.00 -9.69 5.55
C ASN A 33 7.63 -11.03 5.94
N ASN A 34 6.82 -12.11 6.06
CA ASN A 34 7.31 -13.45 6.35
C ASN A 34 7.52 -14.30 5.09
N CYS A 35 7.24 -13.77 3.90
CA CYS A 35 7.29 -14.51 2.63
C CYS A 35 6.39 -15.76 2.63
N GLU A 36 5.19 -15.65 3.20
CA GLU A 36 4.20 -16.72 3.33
C GLU A 36 2.91 -16.41 2.55
N PRO A 37 2.93 -16.49 1.20
CA PRO A 37 1.77 -16.16 0.40
C PRO A 37 0.58 -17.09 0.71
N LYS A 38 -0.63 -16.55 0.63
CA LYS A 38 -1.90 -17.22 0.90
C LYS A 38 -2.64 -17.47 -0.40
N ASN A 39 -3.53 -18.46 -0.39
CA ASN A 39 -4.31 -18.81 -1.57
C ASN A 39 -5.49 -17.86 -1.78
N ASP A 40 -6.10 -17.94 -2.96
CA ASP A 40 -7.21 -17.07 -3.36
C ASP A 40 -8.43 -17.15 -2.44
N ASN A 41 -8.79 -18.34 -1.94
CA ASN A 41 -9.91 -18.52 -1.01
C ASN A 41 -9.66 -17.79 0.31
N PHE A 42 -8.43 -17.84 0.83
CA PHE A 42 -8.06 -17.10 2.03
C PHE A 42 -8.34 -15.61 1.88
N TRP A 43 -8.00 -15.02 0.72
CA TRP A 43 -8.23 -13.60 0.48
C TRP A 43 -9.70 -13.25 0.31
N LEU A 44 -10.48 -14.10 -0.36
CA LEU A 44 -11.93 -13.91 -0.44
C LEU A 44 -12.61 -13.98 0.93
N ASP A 45 -12.16 -14.86 1.81
CA ASP A 45 -12.74 -15.04 3.16
C ASP A 45 -12.38 -13.90 4.13
N ASN A 46 -11.27 -13.19 3.89
CA ASN A 46 -10.75 -12.15 4.79
C ASN A 46 -10.96 -10.71 4.29
N PHE A 47 -11.58 -10.54 3.13
CA PHE A 47 -12.07 -9.24 2.68
C PHE A 47 -13.58 -9.14 2.90
N PRO A 48 -14.08 -8.02 3.46
CA PRO A 48 -15.51 -7.86 3.64
C PRO A 48 -16.20 -7.70 2.28
N LYS A 49 -17.45 -8.18 2.19
CA LYS A 49 -18.25 -8.16 0.97
C LYS A 49 -18.24 -6.79 0.26
N TYR A 50 -18.48 -5.70 0.99
CA TYR A 50 -18.56 -4.35 0.42
C TYR A 50 -17.23 -3.88 -0.19
N SER A 51 -16.11 -4.44 0.25
CA SER A 51 -14.79 -4.19 -0.34
C SER A 51 -14.61 -4.99 -1.62
N LEU A 52 -14.94 -6.28 -1.59
CA LEU A 52 -14.89 -7.17 -2.76
C LEU A 52 -15.80 -6.70 -3.91
N GLU A 53 -16.95 -6.11 -3.59
CA GLU A 53 -17.88 -5.54 -4.57
C GLU A 53 -17.25 -4.45 -5.45
N LYS A 54 -16.16 -3.81 -5.02
CA LYS A 54 -15.49 -2.73 -5.74
C LYS A 54 -14.50 -3.19 -6.81
N PHE A 55 -14.10 -4.46 -6.78
CA PHE A 55 -13.12 -5.02 -7.70
C PHE A 55 -13.81 -5.73 -8.87
N HIS A 56 -13.07 -5.87 -9.98
CA HIS A 56 -13.46 -6.81 -11.02
C HIS A 56 -12.66 -8.12 -10.88
N PHE A 57 -13.21 -9.18 -11.46
CA PHE A 57 -12.65 -10.53 -11.51
C PHE A 57 -12.69 -11.01 -12.97
N LEU A 58 -11.64 -11.69 -13.42
CA LEU A 58 -11.54 -12.34 -14.74
C LEU A 58 -12.40 -13.60 -14.80
N ASP A 59 -12.72 -14.10 -15.99
CA ASP A 59 -13.63 -15.25 -16.15
C ASP A 59 -13.15 -16.53 -15.46
N ASP A 60 -11.84 -16.77 -15.47
CA ASP A 60 -11.20 -17.96 -14.89
C ASP A 60 -10.88 -17.82 -13.39
N ASP A 61 -11.19 -16.68 -12.77
CA ASP A 61 -10.96 -16.44 -11.34
C ASP A 61 -11.90 -17.26 -10.45
N ILE A 62 -11.43 -17.57 -9.24
CA ILE A 62 -12.35 -17.88 -8.14
C ILE A 62 -13.08 -16.58 -7.77
N LYS A 63 -14.42 -16.60 -7.76
CA LYS A 63 -15.25 -15.40 -7.55
C LYS A 63 -16.16 -15.53 -6.33
N PRO A 64 -16.46 -14.42 -5.66
CA PRO A 64 -17.55 -14.41 -4.70
C PRO A 64 -18.91 -14.69 -5.37
N ASN A 65 -19.87 -15.19 -4.60
CA ASN A 65 -21.22 -15.50 -5.07
C ASN A 65 -22.17 -14.28 -5.10
N PHE A 66 -21.63 -13.07 -5.24
CA PHE A 66 -22.36 -11.81 -5.32
C PHE A 66 -21.83 -10.94 -6.46
N LYS A 67 -22.59 -9.92 -6.85
CA LYS A 67 -22.20 -9.01 -7.93
C LYS A 67 -20.98 -8.18 -7.51
N THR A 68 -19.98 -8.10 -8.38
CA THR A 68 -18.80 -7.24 -8.22
C THR A 68 -18.76 -6.20 -9.35
N SER A 69 -17.81 -5.27 -9.28
CA SER A 69 -17.61 -4.27 -10.34
C SER A 69 -17.29 -4.94 -11.68
N GLU A 70 -17.79 -4.34 -12.76
CA GLU A 70 -17.39 -4.67 -14.12
C GLU A 70 -16.00 -4.10 -14.41
N LYS A 71 -15.30 -4.68 -15.38
CA LYS A 71 -13.99 -4.18 -15.83
C LYS A 71 -14.16 -2.77 -16.42
N GLY A 72 -13.53 -1.79 -15.78
CA GLY A 72 -13.45 -0.40 -16.24
C GLY A 72 -12.01 0.11 -16.24
N GLU A 73 -11.79 1.31 -16.78
CA GLU A 73 -10.47 1.94 -16.89
C GLU A 73 -9.75 2.07 -15.54
N PHE A 74 -10.49 2.41 -14.47
CA PHE A 74 -9.96 2.61 -13.12
C PHE A 74 -10.40 1.53 -12.13
N THR A 75 -10.99 0.43 -12.62
CA THR A 75 -11.45 -0.68 -11.78
C THR A 75 -10.34 -1.70 -11.66
N TRP A 76 -9.83 -1.90 -10.45
CA TRP A 76 -8.76 -2.85 -10.20
C TRP A 76 -9.24 -4.30 -10.25
N HIS A 77 -8.36 -5.16 -10.74
CA HIS A 77 -8.53 -6.60 -10.66
C HIS A 77 -8.13 -7.05 -9.24
N PHE A 78 -8.99 -7.82 -8.57
CA PHE A 78 -8.78 -8.18 -7.16
C PHE A 78 -7.45 -8.93 -6.94
N TYR A 79 -7.21 -10.02 -7.68
CA TYR A 79 -5.99 -10.83 -7.47
C TYR A 79 -4.72 -10.11 -7.92
N SER A 80 -4.80 -9.16 -8.86
CA SER A 80 -3.64 -8.31 -9.18
C SER A 80 -3.29 -7.37 -8.03
N LEU A 81 -4.28 -6.83 -7.31
CA LEU A 81 -4.03 -6.06 -6.10
C LEU A 81 -3.40 -6.94 -5.01
N ILE A 82 -3.95 -8.13 -4.76
CA ILE A 82 -3.40 -9.06 -3.76
C ILE A 82 -1.95 -9.43 -4.09
N LEU A 83 -1.67 -9.84 -5.33
CA LEU A 83 -0.33 -10.20 -5.75
C LEU A 83 0.66 -9.04 -5.58
N LEU A 84 0.23 -7.81 -5.87
CA LEU A 84 1.02 -6.62 -5.61
C LEU A 84 1.32 -6.45 -4.12
N LEU A 85 0.28 -6.45 -3.29
CA LEU A 85 0.38 -6.19 -1.85
C LEU A 85 1.17 -7.26 -1.11
N GLU A 86 0.97 -8.53 -1.46
CA GLU A 86 1.53 -9.69 -0.76
C GLU A 86 2.90 -10.10 -1.27
N THR A 87 3.21 -9.88 -2.55
CA THR A 87 4.43 -10.42 -3.16
C THR A 87 5.28 -9.35 -3.81
N ASN A 88 4.71 -8.55 -4.71
CA ASN A 88 5.51 -7.74 -5.63
C ASN A 88 5.92 -6.37 -5.09
N TYR A 89 5.29 -5.87 -4.03
CA TYR A 89 5.69 -4.58 -3.47
C TYR A 89 7.10 -4.63 -2.86
N GLU A 90 7.98 -3.73 -3.29
CA GLU A 90 9.35 -3.61 -2.76
C GLU A 90 9.39 -2.78 -1.48
N ILE A 91 8.51 -3.12 -0.53
CA ILE A 91 8.39 -2.47 0.78
C ILE A 91 8.31 -3.51 1.90
N GLU A 92 8.65 -3.06 3.10
CA GLU A 92 8.29 -3.69 4.36
C GLU A 92 7.11 -2.97 4.99
N TYR A 93 6.05 -3.70 5.33
CA TYR A 93 4.93 -3.10 6.06
C TYR A 93 5.28 -2.97 7.54
N LEU A 94 5.16 -1.75 8.08
CA LEU A 94 5.51 -1.49 9.48
C LEU A 94 4.27 -1.53 10.36
N GLY A 95 3.16 -0.89 9.96
CA GLY A 95 1.93 -0.91 10.76
C GLY A 95 0.77 -0.14 10.17
N CYS A 96 -0.42 -0.38 10.73
CA CYS A 96 -1.62 0.40 10.50
C CYS A 96 -2.20 0.88 11.84
N GLU A 97 -2.22 2.19 12.06
CA GLU A 97 -2.63 2.80 13.32
C GLU A 97 -3.53 4.03 13.12
N MET A 98 -4.30 4.37 14.14
CA MET A 98 -5.01 5.63 14.20
C MET A 98 -4.04 6.68 14.74
N THR A 99 -3.86 7.77 14.01
CA THR A 99 -3.07 8.91 14.46
C THR A 99 -3.94 9.93 15.19
N GLN A 100 -5.23 9.98 14.85
CA GLN A 100 -6.27 10.81 15.47
C GLN A 100 -7.62 10.08 15.45
N ARG A 101 -8.67 10.67 16.02
CA ARG A 101 -10.00 10.05 16.15
C ARG A 101 -10.61 9.64 14.80
N ASP A 102 -10.31 10.39 13.75
CA ASP A 102 -10.86 10.30 12.39
C ASP A 102 -9.75 10.12 11.34
N ARG A 103 -8.51 9.85 11.75
CA ARG A 103 -7.36 9.71 10.85
C ARG A 103 -6.60 8.42 11.14
N GLY A 104 -6.40 7.64 10.08
CA GLY A 104 -5.57 6.44 10.07
C GLY A 104 -4.31 6.64 9.25
N ARG A 105 -3.32 5.79 9.49
CA ARG A 105 -2.06 5.77 8.76
C ARG A 105 -1.58 4.34 8.55
N ILE A 106 -1.16 4.04 7.33
CA ILE A 106 -0.31 2.87 7.03
C ILE A 106 1.12 3.37 6.89
N GLU A 107 2.03 2.78 7.65
CA GLU A 107 3.48 3.04 7.57
C GLU A 107 4.22 1.86 6.93
N PHE A 108 5.22 2.18 6.11
CA PHE A 108 6.04 1.20 5.40
C PHE A 108 7.46 1.73 5.18
N ASP A 109 8.41 0.81 5.02
CA ASP A 109 9.80 1.12 4.65
C ASP A 109 10.06 0.65 3.21
N PRO A 110 10.36 1.56 2.26
CA PRO A 110 10.65 1.16 0.89
C PRO A 110 12.09 0.65 0.74
N TYR A 111 12.25 -0.52 0.11
CA TYR A 111 13.57 -1.08 -0.18
C TYR A 111 14.27 -0.39 -1.36
N SER A 112 13.50 0.02 -2.37
CA SER A 112 13.99 0.66 -3.60
C SER A 112 12.94 1.61 -4.16
N TYR A 113 13.34 2.79 -4.63
CA TYR A 113 12.43 3.71 -5.33
C TYR A 113 12.59 3.59 -6.86
N PRO A 114 11.51 3.46 -7.65
CA PRO A 114 10.11 3.33 -7.20
C PRO A 114 9.80 1.91 -6.71
N TYR A 115 9.11 1.78 -5.57
CA TYR A 115 8.81 0.48 -4.93
C TYR A 115 7.54 -0.18 -5.48
N GLY A 116 7.07 0.19 -6.67
CA GLY A 116 5.75 -0.15 -7.22
C GLY A 116 4.71 0.96 -7.11
N GLY A 117 5.08 2.11 -6.54
CA GLY A 117 4.22 3.29 -6.38
C GLY A 117 3.14 3.13 -5.32
N ILE A 118 2.33 4.16 -5.09
CA ILE A 118 1.33 4.19 -4.00
C ILE A 118 -0.07 3.71 -4.43
N THR A 119 -0.30 3.50 -5.73
CA THR A 119 -1.64 3.23 -6.28
C THR A 119 -2.28 1.98 -5.68
N GLY A 120 -1.50 0.91 -5.46
CA GLY A 120 -1.99 -0.31 -4.82
C GLY A 120 -2.50 -0.05 -3.41
N LEU A 121 -1.73 0.65 -2.58
CA LEU A 121 -2.15 1.01 -1.22
C LEU A 121 -3.35 1.97 -1.20
N ILE A 122 -3.40 2.96 -2.09
CA ILE A 122 -4.57 3.84 -2.24
C ILE A 122 -5.81 3.02 -2.57
N THR A 123 -5.70 2.10 -3.53
CA THR A 123 -6.80 1.22 -3.95
C THR A 123 -7.26 0.32 -2.81
N PHE A 124 -6.31 -0.27 -2.08
CA PHE A 124 -6.58 -1.06 -0.89
C PHE A 124 -7.36 -0.25 0.14
N ILE A 125 -6.88 0.92 0.55
CA ILE A 125 -7.56 1.77 1.55
C ILE A 125 -8.96 2.16 1.09
N LYS A 126 -9.12 2.60 -0.18
CA LYS A 126 -10.42 2.98 -0.76
C LYS A 126 -11.40 1.81 -0.79
N SER A 127 -10.92 0.58 -0.96
CA SER A 127 -11.79 -0.59 -0.98
C SER A 127 -12.54 -0.78 0.34
N PHE A 128 -12.00 -0.29 1.45
CA PHE A 128 -12.66 -0.31 2.76
C PHE A 128 -13.48 0.96 3.08
N ASP A 129 -13.73 1.86 2.13
CA ASP A 129 -14.35 3.19 2.40
C ASP A 129 -13.57 4.04 3.43
N CYS A 130 -12.27 3.86 3.49
CA CYS A 130 -11.34 4.83 4.05
C CYS A 130 -10.82 5.70 2.90
N TYR A 131 -10.49 6.96 3.17
CA TYR A 131 -10.20 7.93 2.10
C TYR A 131 -8.75 8.42 2.20
N PRO A 132 -7.83 7.92 1.35
CA PRO A 132 -6.47 8.44 1.28
C PRO A 132 -6.46 9.95 1.05
N ALA A 133 -5.70 10.66 1.86
CA ALA A 133 -5.66 12.13 1.87
C ALA A 133 -4.24 12.67 1.70
N LYS A 134 -3.23 11.95 2.20
CA LYS A 134 -1.83 12.40 2.15
C LYS A 134 -0.88 11.20 2.08
N THR A 135 0.25 11.38 1.42
CA THR A 135 1.32 10.39 1.38
C THR A 135 2.68 11.04 1.54
N ASP A 136 3.60 10.35 2.20
CA ASP A 136 5.05 10.55 2.04
C ASP A 136 5.58 9.28 1.38
N ASP A 137 6.03 9.40 0.14
CA ASP A 137 6.54 8.27 -0.64
C ASP A 137 8.07 8.13 -0.54
N GLY A 138 8.71 8.91 0.32
CA GLY A 138 10.16 8.97 0.48
C GLY A 138 10.86 9.99 -0.40
N THR A 139 10.18 10.57 -1.38
CA THR A 139 10.68 11.65 -2.25
C THR A 139 10.05 13.01 -1.94
N GLY A 140 8.84 13.01 -1.40
CA GLY A 140 8.11 14.21 -1.03
C GLY A 140 6.82 13.88 -0.30
N ILE A 141 6.14 14.92 0.17
CA ILE A 141 4.82 14.82 0.77
C ILE A 141 3.80 15.38 -0.22
N TYR A 142 2.77 14.59 -0.52
CA TYR A 142 1.75 14.89 -1.51
C TYR A 142 0.35 14.81 -0.89
N GLU A 143 -0.56 15.69 -1.29
CA GLU A 143 -2.00 15.52 -1.08
C GLU A 143 -2.55 14.58 -2.15
N ILE A 144 -3.54 13.79 -1.76
CA ILE A 144 -4.23 12.83 -2.63
C ILE A 144 -5.63 13.36 -2.90
N ASP A 145 -5.91 13.74 -4.14
CA ASP A 145 -7.23 14.21 -4.57
C ASP A 145 -7.97 13.07 -5.28
N LEU A 146 -8.95 12.47 -4.60
CA LEU A 146 -9.73 11.38 -5.18
C LEU A 146 -10.72 11.89 -6.23
N LEU A 147 -10.66 11.31 -7.42
CA LEU A 147 -11.53 11.66 -8.55
C LEU A 147 -12.79 10.79 -8.57
N LYS A 148 -13.89 11.36 -9.09
CA LYS A 148 -15.19 10.68 -9.16
C LYS A 148 -15.18 9.41 -10.01
N ASN A 149 -14.27 9.30 -10.96
CA ASN A 149 -14.09 8.14 -11.84
C ASN A 149 -13.33 6.97 -11.17
N GLY A 150 -12.88 7.13 -9.93
CA GLY A 150 -12.10 6.11 -9.21
C GLY A 150 -10.59 6.33 -9.23
N ASP A 151 -10.09 7.27 -10.03
CA ASP A 151 -8.68 7.65 -10.09
C ASP A 151 -8.31 8.66 -8.99
N PHE A 152 -7.07 9.16 -8.99
CA PHE A 152 -6.60 10.20 -8.08
C PHE A 152 -5.49 11.06 -8.69
N ASN A 153 -5.36 12.30 -8.19
CA ASN A 153 -4.23 13.15 -8.48
C ASN A 153 -3.32 13.29 -7.25
N LEU A 154 -2.05 13.63 -7.50
CA LEU A 154 -1.08 13.98 -6.47
C LEU A 154 -0.66 15.44 -6.62
N SER A 155 -0.81 16.18 -5.53
CA SER A 155 -0.42 17.60 -5.43
C SER A 155 0.72 17.73 -4.42
N GLU A 156 1.92 18.11 -4.88
CA GLU A 156 3.10 18.22 -4.00
C GLU A 156 2.94 19.36 -2.99
N ILE A 157 3.14 19.05 -1.71
CA ILE A 157 3.10 20.01 -0.59
C ILE A 157 4.52 20.40 -0.18
N ILE A 158 5.39 19.41 -0.03
CA ILE A 158 6.75 19.56 0.48
C ILE A 158 7.70 18.65 -0.31
N GLN A 159 8.72 19.24 -0.93
CA GLN A 159 9.86 18.48 -1.46
C GLN A 159 10.72 17.95 -0.31
N ALA A 160 10.86 16.63 -0.19
CA ALA A 160 11.85 16.07 0.71
C ALA A 160 13.24 16.24 0.07
N LYS A 161 14.25 16.62 0.88
CA LYS A 161 15.64 16.52 0.43
C LYS A 161 15.92 15.05 0.09
N PRO A 162 16.55 14.73 -1.05
CA PRO A 162 16.78 13.34 -1.46
C PRO A 162 17.42 12.57 -0.30
N LYS A 163 16.73 11.52 0.18
CA LYS A 163 17.34 10.58 1.13
C LYS A 163 18.55 9.98 0.43
N LYS A 164 19.70 10.01 1.12
CA LYS A 164 21.01 9.57 0.61
C LYS A 164 20.82 8.32 -0.24
N ALA A 165 21.08 8.42 -1.55
CA ALA A 165 21.42 7.26 -2.36
C ALA A 165 22.37 6.41 -1.52
N PHE A 166 22.01 5.14 -1.29
CA PHE A 166 22.87 4.20 -0.60
C PHE A 166 24.25 4.34 -1.23
N SER A 167 25.20 4.93 -0.50
CA SER A 167 26.50 5.29 -1.07
C SER A 167 27.30 4.00 -1.15
N ILE A 168 27.01 3.20 -2.17
CA ILE A 168 27.84 2.08 -2.62
C ILE A 168 29.29 2.57 -2.77
N LYS A 169 29.47 3.86 -3.10
CA LYS A 169 30.78 4.52 -3.20
C LYS A 169 31.61 4.43 -1.91
N LEU A 170 31.02 4.49 -0.71
CA LEU A 170 31.78 4.48 0.55
C LEU A 170 32.20 3.05 0.95
N GLU A 171 31.31 2.07 0.75
CA GLU A 171 31.62 0.66 1.03
C GLU A 171 32.58 0.07 0.00
N PHE A 172 32.45 0.40 -1.29
CA PHE A 172 33.39 -0.04 -2.33
C PHE A 172 34.78 0.56 -2.11
N GLN A 173 34.89 1.83 -1.68
CA GLN A 173 36.18 2.44 -1.36
C GLN A 173 36.85 1.80 -0.14
N ASN A 174 36.07 1.42 0.88
CA ASN A 174 36.58 0.71 2.05
C ASN A 174 36.95 -0.75 1.74
N PHE A 175 36.20 -1.40 0.85
CA PHE A 175 36.49 -2.75 0.35
C PHE A 175 37.79 -2.77 -0.49
N ILE A 176 37.95 -1.82 -1.42
CA ILE A 176 39.20 -1.68 -2.21
C ILE A 176 40.40 -1.36 -1.30
N LYS A 177 40.23 -0.57 -0.24
CA LYS A 177 41.31 -0.32 0.74
C LYS A 177 41.70 -1.57 1.54
N LYS A 178 40.76 -2.47 1.83
CA LYS A 178 41.03 -3.74 2.52
C LYS A 178 41.75 -4.75 1.61
N LEU A 179 41.50 -4.74 0.30
CA LEU A 179 42.16 -5.63 -0.66
C LEU A 179 43.59 -5.22 -1.04
N LYS A 180 44.02 -3.99 -0.69
CA LYS A 180 45.37 -3.46 -0.97
C LYS A 180 46.31 -3.50 0.25
N ARG A 181 45.98 -4.26 1.29
CA ARG A 181 46.84 -4.51 2.46
C ARG A 181 47.31 -5.95 2.49
#